data_AF-A0A7C6BL48-F1
#
_entry.id   AF-A0A7C6BL48-F1
#
_cell.length_a   1.000
_cell.length_b   1.000
_cell.length_c   1.000
_cell.angle_alpha   90.00
_cell.angle_beta   90.00
_cell.angle_gamma   90.00
#
_symmetry.space_group_name_H-M   'P 1'
#
loop_
_entity.id
_entity.type
_entity.pdbx_description
1 polymer ?
#
loop_
_entity_poly.entity_id
_entity_poly.type
_entity_poly.pdbx_seq_one_letter_code
_entity_poly.pdbx_strand_id
1 'polypeptide(L)' 'MTPKELQRIHVIQQCIDGILTNGETAHILGLSQRQVIRLKKGTKKEGLQSMIFRE' A
#
# COMPACT_ATOMS: atom_id res chain seq x y z
N MET A 1 -13.89 1.24 7.01
CA MET A 1 -13.49 1.63 5.64
C MET A 1 -13.94 3.06 5.39
N THR A 2 -13.07 4.00 5.68
CA THR A 2 -13.22 5.39 5.26
C THR A 2 -12.77 5.54 3.80
N PRO A 3 -13.17 6.62 3.10
CA PRO A 3 -12.68 6.91 1.75
C PRO A 3 -11.15 6.95 1.65
N LYS A 4 -10.47 7.39 2.71
CA LYS A 4 -9.00 7.41 2.79
C LYS A 4 -8.40 6.01 2.86
N GLU A 5 -9.03 5.08 3.58
CA GLU A 5 -8.57 3.69 3.65
C GLU A 5 -8.74 2.98 2.31
N LEU A 6 -9.88 3.19 1.65
CA LEU A 6 -10.13 2.65 0.31
C LEU A 6 -9.12 3.17 -0.72
N GLN A 7 -8.80 4.47 -0.68
CA GLN A 7 -7.79 5.06 -1.54
C GLN A 7 -6.40 4.43 -1.30
N ARG A 8 -6.01 4.23 -0.03
CA ARG A 8 -4.73 3.58 0.31
C ARG A 8 -4.66 2.15 -0.21
N ILE A 9 -5.72 1.37 -0.03
CA ILE A 9 -5.83 0.00 -0.55
C ILE A 9 -5.67 -0.01 -2.07
N HIS A 10 -6.39 0.88 -2.76
CA HIS A 10 -6.35 0.96 -4.22
C HIS A 10 -4.94 1.28 -4.74
N VAL A 11 -4.27 2.27 -4.14
CA VAL A 11 -2.91 2.69 -4.55
C VAL A 11 -1.88 1.58 -4.30
N ILE A 12 -1.98 0.81 -3.20
CA ILE A 12 -1.07 -0.32 -2.99
C ILE A 12 -1.38 -1.47 -3.95
N GLN A 13 -2.65 -1.72 -4.27
CA GLN A 13 -3.01 -2.72 -5.28
C GLN A 13 -2.37 -2.38 -6.63
N GLN A 14 -2.46 -1.13 -7.08
CA GLN A 14 -1.76 -0.66 -8.28
C GLN A 14 -0.24 -0.85 -8.21
N CYS A 15 0.36 -0.66 -7.03
CA CYS A 15 1.79 -0.94 -6.81
C CYS A 15 2.13 -2.43 -6.90
N ILE A 16 1.24 -3.30 -6.42
CA ILE A 16 1.38 -4.76 -6.50
C ILE A 16 1.28 -5.23 -7.95
N ASP A 17 0.31 -4.69 -8.69
CA ASP A 17 0.03 -5.00 -10.09
C ASP A 17 1.09 -4.42 -11.05
N GLY A 18 2.02 -3.60 -10.53
CA GLY A 18 3.13 -3.02 -11.30
C GLY A 18 2.73 -1.78 -12.10
N ILE A 19 1.53 -1.25 -11.88
CA ILE A 19 1.04 -0.01 -12.49
C ILE A 19 1.79 1.19 -11.89
N LEU A 20 2.01 1.18 -10.57
CA LEU A 20 2.79 2.19 -9.87
C LEU A 20 4.12 1.63 -9.37
N THR A 21 5.17 2.44 -9.44
CA THR A 21 6.46 2.14 -8.81
C THR A 21 6.38 2.33 -7.29
N ASN A 22 7.31 1.69 -6.57
CA ASN A 22 7.42 1.88 -5.11
C ASN A 22 7.63 3.37 -4.73
N GLY A 23 8.27 4.15 -5.60
CA GLY A 23 8.53 5.58 -5.41
C GLY A 23 7.27 6.42 -5.53
N GLU A 24 6.47 6.20 -6.58
CA GLU A 24 5.20 6.91 -6.80
C GLU A 24 4.19 6.57 -5.70
N THR A 25 4.06 5.28 -5.35
CA THR A 25 3.22 4.83 -4.24
C THR A 25 3.64 5.45 -2.92
N ALA A 26 4.95 5.57 -2.65
CA ALA A 26 5.47 6.22 -1.46
C ALA A 26 5.07 7.69 -1.40
N HIS A 27 5.19 8.41 -2.53
CA HIS A 27 4.79 9.81 -2.63
C HIS A 27 3.27 10.00 -2.42
N ILE A 28 2.44 9.19 -3.08
CA ILE A 28 0.97 9.27 -2.98
C ILE A 28 0.48 8.97 -1.56
N LEU A 29 1.10 8.00 -0.88
CA LEU A 29 0.70 7.58 0.46
C LEU A 29 1.36 8.38 1.59
N GLY A 30 2.31 9.27 1.26
CA GLY A 30 3.13 9.96 2.26
C GLY A 30 4.00 9.01 3.09
N LEU A 31 4.45 7.90 2.48
CA LEU A 31 5.26 6.87 3.12
C LEU A 31 6.68 6.88 2.56
N SER A 32 7.60 6.20 3.24
CA SER A 32 8.90 5.87 2.67
C SER A 32 8.77 4.68 1.70
N GLN A 33 9.64 4.63 0.68
CA GLN A 33 9.71 3.48 -0.23
C GLN A 33 9.91 2.15 0.51
N ARG A 34 10.66 2.16 1.63
CA ARG A 34 10.85 0.99 2.49
C ARG A 34 9.54 0.51 3.10
N GLN A 35 8.68 1.42 3.56
CA GLN A 35 7.35 1.08 4.08
C GLN A 35 6.47 0.49 2.97
N VAL A 36 6.53 1.03 1.75
CA VAL A 36 5.80 0.47 0.59
C VAL A 36 6.28 -0.95 0.27
N ILE A 37 7.59 -1.19 0.23
CA ILE A 37 8.16 -2.53 0.02
C ILE A 37 7.70 -3.50 1.12
N ARG A 38 7.70 -3.05 2.38
CA ARG A 38 7.23 -3.86 3.51
C ARG A 38 5.75 -4.19 3.38
N LEU A 39 4.91 -3.21 3.08
CA LEU A 39 3.47 -3.38 2.87
C LEU A 39 3.21 -4.36 1.72
N LYS A 40 3.88 -4.18 0.58
CA LYS A 40 3.78 -5.09 -0.58
C LYS A 40 4.14 -6.53 -0.22
N LYS A 41 5.18 -6.75 0.58
CA LYS A 41 5.55 -8.09 1.08
C LYS A 41 4.50 -8.67 2.03
N GLY A 42 3.98 -7.87 2.97
CA GLY A 42 2.91 -8.26 3.88
C GLY A 42 1.63 -8.62 3.14
N THR A 43 1.21 -7.79 2.18
CA THR A 43 -0.01 -8.00 1.40
C THR A 43 0.06 -9.23 0.52
N LYS A 44 1.22 -9.55 -0.05
CA LYS A 44 1.39 -10.81 -0.79
C LYS A 44 1.31 -12.05 0.08
N LYS A 45 1.63 -11.95 1.38
CA LYS A 45 1.63 -13.09 2.31
C LYS A 45 0.29 -13.27 3.03
N GLU A 46 -0.32 -12.16 3.47
CA GLU A 46 -1.47 -12.14 4.38
C GLU A 46 -2.72 -11.51 3.73
N GLY A 47 -2.62 -11.09 2.47
CA GLY A 47 -3.68 -10.36 1.77
C GLY A 47 -3.84 -8.92 2.24
N LEU A 48 -4.94 -8.28 1.81
CA LEU A 48 -5.29 -6.89 2.17
C LEU A 48 -5.40 -6.64 3.68
N GLN A 49 -5.51 -7.69 4.50
CA GLN A 49 -5.58 -7.57 5.96
C GLN A 49 -4.29 -7.00 6.58
N SER A 50 -3.15 -7.15 5.91
CA SER A 50 -1.89 -6.52 6.31
C SER A 50 -1.87 -4.99 6.19
N MET A 51 -2.85 -4.39 5.49
CA MET A 51 -2.94 -2.94 5.29
C MET A 51 -3.73 -2.22 6.39
N ILE A 52 -4.25 -2.93 7.38
CA ILE A 52 -4.94 -2.32 8.51
C ILE A 52 -3.88 -1.65 9.38
N PHE A 53 -3.70 -0.34 9.17
CA PHE A 53 -3.05 0.52 10.14
C PHE A 53 -3.94 0.53 11.38
N ARG A 54 -3.53 -0.18 12.43
CA ARG A 54 -4.10 -0.01 13.76
C ARG A 54 -3.67 1.40 14.20
N GLU A 55 -4.65 2.29 14.25
CA GLU A 55 -4.52 3.66 14.77
C GLU A 55 -4.07 3.68 16.24
#